data_AF-A0A498MJH1-F1
#
_entry.id   AF-A0A498MJH1-F1
#
_cell.length_a   1.000
_cell.length_b   1.000
_cell.length_c   1.000
_cell.angle_alpha   90.00
_cell.angle_beta   90.00
_cell.angle_gamma   90.00
#
_symmetry.space_group_name_H-M   'P 1'
#
loop_
_entity.id
_entity.type
_entity.pdbx_description
1 polymer ?
#
loop_
_entity_poly.entity_id
_entity_poly.type
_entity_poly.pdbx_seq_one_letter_code
_entity_poly.pdbx_strand_id
1 'polypeptide(L)'
;MEVKEVLIDWASRAGMQWISALIPTHHINALIFFFIISNLTLEFFVLVIPLIVFYLSFVSMVICTLRIFQNSKAWENFKALTAMLSHFEPGIDLEQAESNFTWNHLEPYLYFLLSALFLILSFPVADKSWLPCSELATVAVFFTVSSYLSLRPTAQQHAKFALLSQVASAISEFMNQLLGGWMGRILGGAWFSMHLGDCLVLHVGVPCALYLYLLYLCSRMATAGGARGTYCVLLPYLVCFIWCELSVTLLQESTALGLMRTAVGYLLFFFALPVLSLALAAVMLVQVVQWFLALELTKMVVTVCVCVLPVLLHWWTRFSVSPLAVLRSLRRSSVVKLILVWISALMLFSWFYVYRSEGMKVYNSTLTWQEYSDLCGPRAWKERNMAHAQILCSHLEGHRVTWEGRFKYVRVTEIENGVQAVINLLPVFVADWVRCLYGEEYPACEETQPGPAEPLCQLKALAKHKCHVKRFDYYKFEVTMGMPQKGRNGAQDFDDATKDIVLRASNEFRRVLLALSSGSVVEFSTVLEGRLGSKWPVFELKALRCKTCASPLVPIQRQVKIEQDWRGNARNAFAFAFNFLFHPVLSAEVDGTVATTEVSV
;
A
#
# COMPACT_ATOMS: atom_id res chain seq x y z
N MET A 1 3.15 -39.23 44.68
CA MET A 1 3.59 -38.01 43.98
C MET A 1 2.89 -37.90 42.62
N GLU A 2 2.80 -38.99 41.85
CA GLU A 2 2.20 -39.00 40.50
C GLU A 2 0.70 -38.64 40.43
N VAL A 3 -0.12 -39.06 41.39
CA VAL A 3 -1.58 -38.79 41.38
C VAL A 3 -1.90 -37.29 41.52
N LYS A 4 -1.08 -36.54 42.28
CA LYS A 4 -1.28 -35.11 42.51
C LYS A 4 -0.95 -34.29 41.27
N GLU A 5 0.08 -34.68 40.54
CA GLU A 5 0.47 -34.03 39.28
C GLU A 5 -0.57 -34.28 38.18
N VAL A 6 -1.11 -35.49 38.11
CA VAL A 6 -2.21 -35.82 37.18
C VAL A 6 -3.48 -35.03 37.50
N LEU A 7 -3.82 -34.86 38.78
CA LEU A 7 -4.97 -34.06 39.20
C LEU A 7 -4.81 -32.57 38.88
N ILE A 8 -3.59 -32.03 39.02
CA ILE A 8 -3.29 -30.63 38.70
C ILE A 8 -3.31 -30.40 37.19
N ASP A 9 -2.76 -31.32 36.38
CA ASP A 9 -2.82 -31.20 34.92
C ASP A 9 -4.26 -31.33 34.40
N TRP A 10 -5.06 -32.21 35.00
CA TRP A 10 -6.47 -32.36 34.66
C TRP A 10 -7.29 -31.12 35.05
N ALA A 11 -7.09 -30.58 36.25
CA ALA A 11 -7.74 -29.34 36.72
C ALA A 11 -7.30 -28.11 35.90
N SER A 12 -6.03 -28.03 35.50
CA SER A 12 -5.49 -26.97 34.65
C SER A 12 -6.12 -26.99 33.25
N ARG A 13 -6.20 -28.18 32.64
CA ARG A 13 -6.82 -28.34 31.31
C ARG A 13 -8.33 -28.08 31.36
N ALA A 14 -9.02 -28.56 32.39
CA ALA A 14 -10.45 -28.30 32.58
C ALA A 14 -10.71 -26.80 32.86
N GLY A 15 -9.88 -26.14 33.65
CA GLY A 15 -9.95 -24.70 33.92
C GLY A 15 -9.70 -23.86 32.66
N MET A 16 -8.70 -24.22 31.86
CA MET A 16 -8.40 -23.54 30.60
C MET A 16 -9.51 -23.75 29.55
N GLN A 17 -10.10 -24.95 29.49
CA GLN A 17 -11.25 -25.26 28.63
C GLN A 17 -12.53 -24.54 29.08
N TRP A 18 -12.73 -24.37 30.39
CA TRP A 18 -13.84 -23.61 30.94
C TRP A 18 -13.70 -22.11 30.66
N ILE A 19 -12.50 -21.54 30.83
CA ILE A 19 -12.20 -20.14 30.50
C ILE A 19 -12.33 -19.88 28.99
N SER A 20 -11.84 -20.80 28.15
CA SER A 20 -11.96 -20.67 26.69
C SER A 20 -13.39 -20.89 26.17
N ALA A 21 -14.23 -21.65 26.90
CA ALA A 21 -15.65 -21.80 26.61
C ALA A 21 -16.50 -20.60 27.09
N LEU A 22 -16.07 -19.90 28.14
CA LEU A 22 -16.75 -18.69 28.65
C LEU A 22 -16.58 -17.48 27.74
N ILE A 23 -15.48 -17.43 26.96
CA ILE A 23 -15.21 -16.38 25.98
C ILE A 23 -15.72 -16.86 24.63
N PRO A 24 -16.81 -16.30 24.07
CA PRO A 24 -17.30 -16.66 22.75
C PRO A 24 -16.37 -16.09 21.67
N THR A 25 -15.16 -16.65 21.58
CA THR A 25 -14.09 -16.24 20.67
C THR A 25 -14.55 -16.28 19.22
N HIS A 26 -15.41 -17.23 18.85
CA HIS A 26 -16.00 -17.29 17.51
C HIS A 26 -16.93 -16.12 17.20
N HIS A 27 -17.78 -15.69 18.14
CA HIS A 27 -18.67 -14.54 17.93
C HIS A 27 -17.90 -13.23 17.98
N ILE A 28 -16.88 -13.12 18.83
CA ILE A 28 -16.00 -11.95 18.90
C ILE A 28 -15.15 -11.85 17.61
N ASN A 29 -14.55 -12.94 17.14
CA ASN A 29 -13.79 -12.96 15.90
C ASN A 29 -14.68 -12.71 14.68
N ALA A 30 -15.91 -13.23 14.66
CA ALA A 30 -16.88 -12.94 13.61
C ALA A 30 -17.33 -11.47 13.64
N LEU A 31 -17.61 -10.91 14.82
CA LEU A 31 -17.92 -9.48 14.97
C LEU A 31 -16.74 -8.62 14.54
N ILE A 32 -15.50 -8.93 14.96
CA ILE A 32 -14.29 -8.24 14.51
C ILE A 32 -14.12 -8.35 13.00
N PHE A 33 -14.39 -9.51 12.41
CA PHE A 33 -14.31 -9.71 10.96
C PHE A 33 -15.38 -8.92 10.20
N PHE A 34 -16.65 -9.00 10.61
CA PHE A 34 -17.74 -8.20 10.05
C PHE A 34 -17.49 -6.71 10.24
N PHE A 35 -16.89 -6.33 11.37
CA PHE A 35 -16.53 -4.97 11.70
C PHE A 35 -15.40 -4.43 10.80
N ILE A 36 -14.36 -5.23 10.60
CA ILE A 36 -13.27 -4.93 9.66
C ILE A 36 -13.86 -4.77 8.26
N ILE A 37 -14.68 -5.72 7.79
CA ILE A 37 -15.32 -5.64 6.47
C ILE A 37 -16.25 -4.42 6.36
N SER A 38 -17.03 -4.10 7.39
CA SER A 38 -17.99 -3.00 7.38
C SER A 38 -17.34 -1.62 7.42
N ASN A 39 -16.09 -1.51 7.89
CA ASN A 39 -15.34 -0.25 7.97
C ASN A 39 -14.23 -0.14 6.92
N LEU A 40 -13.89 -1.21 6.21
CA LEU A 40 -12.97 -1.12 5.08
C LEU A 40 -13.67 -0.46 3.89
N THR A 41 -13.44 0.84 3.74
CA THR A 41 -13.81 1.60 2.54
C THR A 41 -12.90 1.17 1.38
N LEU A 42 -13.39 1.33 0.14
CA LEU A 42 -12.60 1.08 -1.08
C LEU A 42 -11.27 1.87 -1.07
N GLU A 43 -11.30 3.11 -0.60
CA GLU A 43 -10.11 3.97 -0.48
C GLU A 43 -9.07 3.40 0.50
N PHE A 44 -9.52 2.84 1.64
CA PHE A 44 -8.62 2.19 2.60
C PHE A 44 -8.00 0.92 2.03
N PHE A 45 -8.78 0.11 1.29
CA PHE A 45 -8.27 -1.05 0.55
C PHE A 45 -7.14 -0.63 -0.42
N VAL A 46 -7.36 0.44 -1.20
CA VAL A 46 -6.40 0.92 -2.20
C VAL A 46 -5.12 1.49 -1.57
N LEU A 47 -5.19 2.15 -0.41
CA LEU A 47 -4.01 2.67 0.28
C LEU A 47 -3.21 1.56 0.98
N VAL A 48 -3.89 0.69 1.73
CA VAL A 48 -3.24 -0.20 2.70
C VAL A 48 -2.69 -1.47 2.05
N ILE A 49 -3.38 -2.03 1.06
CA ILE A 49 -2.95 -3.30 0.46
C ILE A 49 -1.63 -3.19 -0.28
N PRO A 50 -1.40 -2.21 -1.18
CA PRO A 50 -0.11 -2.06 -1.85
C PRO A 50 1.03 -1.91 -0.84
N LEU A 51 0.82 -1.17 0.26
CA LEU A 51 1.80 -1.04 1.34
C LEU A 51 2.09 -2.37 2.03
N ILE A 52 1.07 -3.14 2.40
CA ILE A 52 1.25 -4.47 3.03
C ILE A 52 1.99 -5.41 2.07
N VAL A 53 1.59 -5.45 0.79
CA VAL A 53 2.26 -6.27 -0.23
C VAL A 53 3.72 -5.85 -0.39
N PHE A 54 3.99 -4.56 -0.44
CA PHE A 54 5.34 -4.02 -0.56
C PHE A 54 6.22 -4.42 0.64
N TYR A 55 5.76 -4.22 1.87
CA TYR A 55 6.56 -4.57 3.05
C TYR A 55 6.76 -6.07 3.22
N LEU A 56 5.70 -6.88 3.01
CA LEU A 56 5.82 -8.34 3.10
C LEU A 56 6.73 -8.91 2.00
N SER A 57 6.66 -8.36 0.78
CA SER A 57 7.55 -8.77 -0.30
C SER A 57 9.00 -8.35 -0.03
N PHE A 58 9.24 -7.14 0.50
CA PHE A 58 10.59 -6.69 0.89
C PHE A 58 11.19 -7.59 1.98
N VAL A 59 10.43 -7.88 3.04
CA VAL A 59 10.88 -8.79 4.11
C VAL A 59 11.13 -10.20 3.57
N SER A 60 10.29 -10.69 2.67
CA SER A 60 10.49 -11.97 1.98
C SER A 60 11.80 -11.97 1.18
N MET A 61 12.09 -10.92 0.42
CA MET A 61 13.35 -10.75 -0.32
C MET A 61 14.57 -10.80 0.61
N VAL A 62 14.50 -10.12 1.77
CA VAL A 62 15.55 -10.15 2.79
C VAL A 62 15.75 -11.56 3.35
N ILE A 63 14.68 -12.27 3.71
CA ILE A 63 14.80 -13.65 4.23
C ILE A 63 15.37 -14.60 3.15
N CYS A 64 14.93 -14.46 1.90
CA CYS A 64 15.43 -15.26 0.79
C CYS A 64 16.92 -15.03 0.52
N THR A 65 17.39 -13.77 0.57
CA THR A 65 18.82 -13.47 0.38
C THR A 65 19.70 -13.99 1.51
N LEU A 66 19.26 -13.86 2.76
CA LEU A 66 19.96 -14.48 3.89
C LEU A 66 20.06 -16.00 3.74
N ARG A 67 19.01 -16.66 3.21
CA ARG A 67 19.06 -18.10 2.88
C ARG A 67 20.00 -18.41 1.73
N ILE A 68 20.06 -17.56 0.71
CA ILE A 68 21.03 -17.69 -0.38
C ILE A 68 22.46 -17.63 0.17
N PHE A 69 22.76 -16.72 1.12
CA PHE A 69 24.07 -16.65 1.76
C PHE A 69 24.40 -17.89 2.59
N GLN A 70 23.41 -18.41 3.34
CA GLN A 70 23.57 -19.67 4.07
C GLN A 70 23.87 -20.84 3.13
N ASN A 71 23.18 -20.92 1.99
CA ASN A 71 23.40 -21.94 0.97
C ASN A 71 24.76 -21.78 0.28
N SER A 72 25.22 -20.55 0.05
CA SER A 72 26.56 -20.27 -0.49
C SER A 72 27.65 -20.77 0.46
N LYS A 73 27.52 -20.48 1.76
CA LYS A 73 28.46 -20.99 2.76
C LYS A 73 28.39 -22.52 2.92
N ALA A 74 27.19 -23.10 2.84
CA ALA A 74 27.02 -24.55 2.85
C ALA A 74 27.67 -25.22 1.63
N TRP A 75 27.61 -24.55 0.47
CA TRP A 75 28.28 -24.99 -0.74
C TRP A 75 29.80 -25.00 -0.60
N GLU A 76 30.41 -23.98 0.01
CA GLU A 76 31.85 -23.96 0.26
C GLU A 76 32.30 -25.15 1.13
N ASN A 77 31.54 -25.45 2.20
CA ASN A 77 31.79 -26.60 3.06
C ASN A 77 31.61 -27.92 2.29
N PHE A 78 30.58 -28.02 1.47
CA PHE A 78 30.34 -29.19 0.63
C PHE A 78 31.48 -29.40 -0.37
N LYS A 79 31.97 -28.34 -1.00
CA LYS A 79 33.10 -28.40 -1.93
C LYS A 79 34.40 -28.79 -1.24
N ALA A 80 34.66 -28.28 -0.03
CA ALA A 80 35.80 -28.71 0.77
C ALA A 80 35.72 -30.20 1.12
N LEU A 81 34.52 -30.68 1.47
CA LEU A 81 34.26 -32.09 1.77
C LEU A 81 34.44 -32.99 0.54
N THR A 82 33.87 -32.62 -0.62
CA THR A 82 34.00 -33.41 -1.85
C THR A 82 35.43 -33.41 -2.39
N ALA A 83 36.18 -32.32 -2.22
CA ALA A 83 37.61 -32.28 -2.55
C ALA A 83 38.46 -33.19 -1.66
N MET A 84 38.08 -33.39 -0.39
CA MET A 84 38.72 -34.39 0.48
C MET A 84 38.31 -35.81 0.08
N LEU A 85 37.02 -36.05 -0.20
CA LEU A 85 36.49 -37.36 -0.62
C LEU A 85 37.07 -37.85 -1.93
N SER A 86 37.31 -36.96 -2.90
CA SER A 86 37.91 -37.34 -4.19
C SER A 86 39.34 -37.89 -4.06
N HIS A 87 40.04 -37.55 -2.97
CA HIS A 87 41.33 -38.14 -2.65
C HIS A 87 41.22 -39.58 -2.14
N PHE A 88 40.13 -39.91 -1.44
CA PHE A 88 39.89 -41.26 -0.90
C PHE A 88 39.20 -42.20 -1.91
N GLU A 89 38.37 -41.67 -2.80
CA GLU A 89 37.62 -42.47 -3.77
C GLU A 89 37.61 -41.78 -5.15
N PRO A 90 38.57 -42.12 -6.05
CA PRO A 90 38.74 -41.44 -7.33
C PRO A 90 37.65 -41.73 -8.36
N GLY A 91 36.69 -42.61 -8.06
CA GLY A 91 35.56 -42.96 -8.93
C GLY A 91 34.29 -42.12 -8.71
N ILE A 92 34.29 -41.17 -7.76
CA ILE A 92 33.10 -40.36 -7.46
C ILE A 92 32.88 -39.31 -8.58
N ASP A 93 31.68 -39.31 -9.17
CA ASP A 93 31.25 -38.27 -10.12
C ASP A 93 30.91 -36.97 -9.38
N LEU A 94 31.93 -36.12 -9.25
CA LEU A 94 31.84 -34.82 -8.58
C LEU A 94 30.84 -33.88 -9.26
N GLU A 95 30.75 -33.93 -10.60
CA GLU A 95 29.89 -33.02 -11.35
C GLU A 95 28.41 -33.29 -11.08
N GLN A 96 28.05 -34.56 -10.98
CA GLN A 96 26.67 -34.95 -10.69
C GLN A 96 26.28 -34.58 -9.26
N ALA A 97 27.18 -34.75 -8.29
CA ALA A 97 26.94 -34.37 -6.90
C ALA A 97 26.75 -32.85 -6.74
N GLU A 98 27.59 -32.06 -7.43
CA GLU A 98 27.53 -30.60 -7.48
C GLU A 98 26.22 -30.08 -8.12
N SER A 99 25.81 -30.69 -9.24
CA SER A 99 24.56 -30.40 -9.92
C SER A 99 23.35 -30.68 -9.01
N ASN A 100 23.30 -31.86 -8.39
CA ASN A 100 22.21 -32.26 -7.52
C ASN A 100 22.07 -31.35 -6.29
N PHE A 101 23.20 -30.96 -5.68
CA PHE A 101 23.16 -30.03 -4.56
C PHE A 101 22.60 -28.67 -4.99
N THR A 102 23.01 -28.15 -6.16
CA THR A 102 22.57 -26.84 -6.65
C THR A 102 21.07 -26.85 -6.97
N TRP A 103 20.57 -27.91 -7.61
CA TRP A 103 19.14 -28.09 -7.87
C TRP A 103 18.29 -28.13 -6.60
N ASN A 104 18.73 -28.87 -5.58
CA ASN A 104 18.01 -28.96 -4.31
C ASN A 104 17.94 -27.62 -3.55
N HIS A 105 18.86 -26.70 -3.82
CA HIS A 105 18.94 -25.39 -3.16
C HIS A 105 18.52 -24.22 -4.05
N LEU A 106 17.83 -24.49 -5.18
CA LEU A 106 17.35 -23.46 -6.11
C LEU A 106 16.11 -22.70 -5.59
N GLU A 107 15.33 -23.33 -4.71
CA GLU A 107 14.04 -22.83 -4.20
C GLU A 107 14.09 -21.38 -3.69
N PRO A 108 15.07 -20.93 -2.87
CA PRO A 108 15.13 -19.56 -2.38
C PRO A 108 15.31 -18.50 -3.48
N TYR A 109 15.97 -18.83 -4.60
CA TYR A 109 16.13 -17.92 -5.71
C TYR A 109 14.80 -17.68 -6.45
N LEU A 110 14.00 -18.72 -6.62
CA LEU A 110 12.68 -18.60 -7.24
C LEU A 110 11.74 -17.76 -6.37
N TYR A 111 11.76 -17.97 -5.05
CA TYR A 111 10.99 -17.14 -4.12
C TYR A 111 11.47 -15.70 -4.06
N PHE A 112 12.78 -15.47 -4.16
CA PHE A 112 13.33 -14.13 -4.29
C PHE A 112 12.78 -13.41 -5.53
N LEU A 113 12.86 -14.04 -6.71
CA LEU A 113 12.35 -13.45 -7.96
C LEU A 113 10.85 -13.18 -7.90
N LEU A 114 10.06 -14.11 -7.37
CA LEU A 114 8.62 -13.92 -7.21
C LEU A 114 8.30 -12.78 -6.22
N SER A 115 9.04 -12.69 -5.10
CA SER A 115 8.87 -11.58 -4.16
C SER A 115 9.29 -10.24 -4.77
N ALA A 116 10.35 -10.21 -5.57
CA ALA A 116 10.78 -9.01 -6.28
C ALA A 116 9.71 -8.54 -7.27
N LEU A 117 9.06 -9.46 -7.99
CA LEU A 117 7.96 -9.12 -8.90
C LEU A 117 6.79 -8.44 -8.16
N PHE A 118 6.36 -8.99 -7.03
CA PHE A 118 5.31 -8.36 -6.22
C PHE A 118 5.73 -7.01 -5.65
N LEU A 119 7.00 -6.86 -5.26
CA LEU A 119 7.53 -5.60 -4.78
C LEU A 119 7.53 -4.52 -5.88
N ILE A 120 8.02 -4.86 -7.07
CA ILE A 120 8.10 -3.94 -8.22
C ILE A 120 6.71 -3.50 -8.66
N LEU A 121 5.72 -4.40 -8.68
CA LEU A 121 4.34 -4.06 -9.05
C LEU A 121 3.60 -3.24 -7.98
N SER A 122 3.93 -3.42 -6.69
CA SER A 122 3.28 -2.69 -5.60
C SER A 122 3.88 -1.30 -5.35
N PHE A 123 5.17 -1.11 -5.64
CA PHE A 123 5.87 0.16 -5.44
C PHE A 123 5.21 1.40 -6.09
N PRO A 124 4.84 1.39 -7.40
CA PRO A 124 4.23 2.56 -8.04
C PRO A 124 2.78 2.82 -7.60
N VAL A 125 2.12 1.83 -6.99
CA VAL A 125 0.73 1.94 -6.50
C VAL A 125 0.71 2.40 -5.03
N ALA A 126 1.76 2.09 -4.27
CA ALA A 126 1.88 2.45 -2.87
C ALA A 126 2.12 3.96 -2.69
N ASP A 127 1.49 4.53 -1.67
CA ASP A 127 1.70 5.94 -1.30
C ASP A 127 3.11 6.13 -0.73
N LYS A 128 3.91 6.94 -1.44
CA LYS A 128 5.31 7.23 -1.13
C LYS A 128 5.49 7.92 0.24
N SER A 129 4.46 8.59 0.76
CA SER A 129 4.53 9.25 2.08
C SER A 129 4.72 8.26 3.25
N TRP A 130 4.27 7.01 3.08
CA TRP A 130 4.37 5.94 4.08
C TRP A 130 5.61 5.05 3.89
N LEU A 131 6.39 5.27 2.84
CA LEU A 131 7.57 4.48 2.49
C LEU A 131 8.86 5.22 2.91
N PRO A 132 9.65 4.68 3.86
CA PRO A 132 10.95 5.24 4.19
C PRO A 132 11.99 4.84 3.13
N CYS A 133 11.88 5.41 1.92
CA CYS A 133 12.70 5.06 0.76
C CYS A 133 14.21 5.13 1.05
N SER A 134 14.64 6.12 1.84
CA SER A 134 16.06 6.31 2.19
C SER A 134 16.62 5.18 3.06
N GLU A 135 15.86 4.69 4.04
CA GLU A 135 16.29 3.57 4.91
C GLU A 135 16.30 2.27 4.10
N LEU A 136 15.25 2.03 3.32
CA LEU A 136 15.13 0.85 2.47
C LEU A 136 16.23 0.82 1.39
N ALA A 137 16.61 1.96 0.84
CA ALA A 137 17.73 2.08 -0.09
C ALA A 137 19.06 1.66 0.55
N THR A 138 19.34 2.08 1.80
CA THR A 138 20.57 1.65 2.48
C THR A 138 20.61 0.14 2.72
N VAL A 139 19.46 -0.46 3.07
CA VAL A 139 19.31 -1.92 3.21
C VAL A 139 19.54 -2.60 1.86
N ALA A 140 18.98 -2.05 0.77
CA ALA A 140 19.19 -2.57 -0.57
C ALA A 140 20.67 -2.52 -0.99
N VAL A 141 21.36 -1.39 -0.76
CA VAL A 141 22.82 -1.27 -1.00
C VAL A 141 23.61 -2.31 -0.19
N PHE A 142 23.28 -2.49 1.09
CA PHE A 142 23.91 -3.50 1.94
C PHE A 142 23.75 -4.91 1.36
N PHE A 143 22.55 -5.27 0.90
CA PHE A 143 22.31 -6.58 0.27
C PHE A 143 22.95 -6.69 -1.11
N THR A 144 23.08 -5.62 -1.90
CA THR A 144 23.83 -5.63 -3.16
C THR A 144 25.29 -5.99 -2.91
N VAL A 145 25.96 -5.28 -1.98
CA VAL A 145 27.37 -5.53 -1.64
C VAL A 145 27.56 -6.93 -1.05
N SER A 146 26.71 -7.32 -0.10
CA SER A 146 26.78 -8.64 0.54
C SER A 146 26.54 -9.77 -0.47
N SER A 147 25.61 -9.59 -1.40
CA SER A 147 25.33 -10.58 -2.45
C SER A 147 26.49 -10.70 -3.42
N TYR A 148 27.13 -9.60 -3.81
CA TYR A 148 28.33 -9.64 -4.65
C TYR A 148 29.49 -10.39 -3.99
N LEU A 149 29.73 -10.15 -2.70
CA LEU A 149 30.76 -10.86 -1.93
C LEU A 149 30.45 -12.35 -1.75
N SER A 150 29.17 -12.72 -1.72
CA SER A 150 28.71 -14.11 -1.63
C SER A 150 28.79 -14.88 -2.96
N LEU A 151 29.05 -14.22 -4.10
CA LEU A 151 29.15 -14.88 -5.40
C LEU A 151 30.40 -15.77 -5.49
N ARG A 152 30.31 -16.83 -6.30
CA ARG A 152 31.46 -17.68 -6.66
C ARG A 152 32.53 -16.86 -7.39
N PRO A 153 33.84 -17.15 -7.26
CA PRO A 153 34.90 -16.34 -7.87
C PRO A 153 34.81 -16.23 -9.40
N THR A 154 34.37 -17.30 -10.09
CA THR A 154 34.11 -17.27 -11.54
C THR A 154 32.94 -16.36 -11.90
N ALA A 155 31.89 -16.35 -11.08
CA ALA A 155 30.75 -15.46 -11.25
C ALA A 155 31.09 -14.01 -10.88
N GLN A 156 31.93 -13.78 -9.86
CA GLN A 156 32.35 -12.45 -9.41
C GLN A 156 33.06 -11.66 -10.50
N GLN A 157 33.87 -12.30 -11.33
CA GLN A 157 34.60 -11.61 -12.40
C GLN A 157 33.66 -11.06 -13.47
N HIS A 158 32.66 -11.85 -13.89
CA HIS A 158 31.64 -11.39 -14.84
C HIS A 158 30.65 -10.40 -14.19
N ALA A 159 30.23 -10.67 -12.96
CA ALA A 159 29.33 -9.81 -12.18
C ALA A 159 29.93 -8.44 -11.90
N LYS A 160 31.25 -8.33 -11.71
CA LYS A 160 31.95 -7.05 -11.49
C LYS A 160 31.72 -6.09 -12.66
N PHE A 161 31.96 -6.53 -13.89
CA PHE A 161 31.78 -5.69 -15.07
C PHE A 161 30.31 -5.34 -15.29
N ALA A 162 29.41 -6.28 -15.01
CA ALA A 162 27.97 -6.10 -15.14
C ALA A 162 27.42 -5.07 -14.13
N LEU A 163 27.80 -5.17 -12.85
CA LEU A 163 27.47 -4.19 -11.82
C LEU A 163 28.08 -2.82 -12.11
N LEU A 164 29.33 -2.76 -12.58
CA LEU A 164 29.96 -1.50 -12.97
C LEU A 164 29.23 -0.83 -14.13
N SER A 165 28.80 -1.59 -15.15
CA SER A 165 28.01 -1.02 -16.24
C SER A 165 26.66 -0.49 -15.78
N GLN A 166 26.01 -1.17 -14.83
CA GLN A 166 24.73 -0.77 -14.25
C GLN A 166 24.85 0.51 -13.41
N VAL A 167 25.86 0.58 -12.54
CA VAL A 167 26.12 1.78 -11.74
C VAL A 167 26.53 2.95 -12.64
N ALA A 168 27.33 2.69 -13.69
CA ALA A 168 27.70 3.72 -14.65
C ALA A 168 26.48 4.26 -15.42
N SER A 169 25.53 3.41 -15.83
CA SER A 169 24.30 3.87 -16.48
C SER A 169 23.44 4.71 -15.54
N ALA A 170 23.29 4.29 -14.28
CA ALA A 170 22.55 5.05 -13.27
C ALA A 170 23.19 6.41 -12.96
N ILE A 171 24.53 6.46 -12.85
CA ILE A 171 25.28 7.72 -12.67
C ILE A 171 25.10 8.63 -13.89
N SER A 172 25.19 8.10 -15.11
CA SER A 172 24.95 8.87 -16.33
C SER A 172 23.57 9.51 -16.32
N GLU A 173 22.53 8.75 -15.98
CA GLU A 173 21.16 9.26 -15.91
C GLU A 173 20.99 10.33 -14.80
N PHE A 174 21.55 10.09 -13.62
CA PHE A 174 21.56 11.07 -12.53
C PHE A 174 22.30 12.36 -12.91
N MET A 175 23.42 12.24 -13.63
CA MET A 175 24.20 13.39 -14.12
C MET A 175 23.42 14.19 -15.17
N ASN A 176 22.59 13.54 -15.99
CA ASN A 176 21.69 14.23 -16.91
C ASN A 176 20.65 15.07 -16.16
N GLN A 177 20.08 14.54 -15.06
CA GLN A 177 19.15 15.28 -14.20
C GLN A 177 19.82 16.46 -13.48
N LEU A 178 21.08 16.31 -13.05
CA LEU A 178 21.79 17.31 -12.25
C LEU A 178 22.39 18.46 -13.08
N LEU A 179 23.11 18.17 -14.17
CA LEU A 179 23.81 19.20 -14.94
C LEU A 179 22.92 19.97 -15.91
N GLY A 180 21.87 19.33 -16.44
CA GLY A 180 21.04 19.90 -17.51
C GLY A 180 21.83 20.32 -18.76
N GLY A 181 21.11 20.78 -19.79
CA GLY A 181 21.72 21.32 -21.02
C GLY A 181 22.38 20.28 -21.95
N TRP A 182 23.28 20.73 -22.85
CA TRP A 182 23.91 19.84 -23.83
C TRP A 182 24.82 18.80 -23.16
N MET A 183 25.45 19.14 -22.02
CA MET A 183 26.51 18.31 -21.42
C MET A 183 25.88 17.10 -20.74
N GLY A 184 24.81 17.31 -19.98
CA GLY A 184 24.00 16.23 -19.43
C GLY A 184 23.43 15.32 -20.53
N ARG A 185 22.95 15.91 -21.63
CA ARG A 185 22.37 15.14 -22.74
C ARG A 185 23.37 14.27 -23.48
N ILE A 186 24.62 14.72 -23.63
CA ILE A 186 25.68 13.92 -24.25
C ILE A 186 26.10 12.76 -23.33
N LEU A 187 26.25 13.03 -22.02
CA LEU A 187 26.80 12.09 -21.06
C LEU A 187 25.78 11.05 -20.54
N GLY A 188 24.50 11.41 -20.50
CA GLY A 188 23.46 10.56 -19.91
C GLY A 188 22.06 10.71 -20.47
N GLY A 189 21.85 11.59 -21.44
CA GLY A 189 20.57 11.69 -22.14
C GLY A 189 20.44 10.70 -23.30
N ALA A 190 19.20 10.47 -23.74
CA ALA A 190 18.93 9.88 -25.04
C ALA A 190 19.27 10.90 -26.13
N TRP A 191 20.20 10.54 -27.02
CA TRP A 191 20.52 11.32 -28.21
C TRP A 191 19.39 11.23 -29.23
N PHE A 192 18.74 10.06 -29.31
CA PHE A 192 17.59 9.81 -30.17
C PHE A 192 16.56 8.92 -29.47
N SER A 193 15.27 9.24 -29.60
CA SER A 193 14.18 8.43 -29.05
C SER A 193 13.23 8.04 -30.20
N MET A 194 13.12 6.74 -30.49
CA MET A 194 12.20 6.19 -31.51
C MET A 194 10.95 5.64 -30.83
N HIS A 195 9.76 6.06 -31.25
CA HIS A 195 8.52 5.47 -30.75
C HIS A 195 8.22 4.19 -31.56
N LEU A 196 8.26 3.03 -30.90
CA LEU A 196 7.89 1.73 -31.45
C LEU A 196 6.41 1.45 -31.13
N GLY A 197 5.51 2.23 -31.73
CA GLY A 197 4.05 2.15 -31.52
C GLY A 197 3.52 3.08 -30.42
N ASP A 198 2.30 2.82 -29.95
CA ASP A 198 1.56 3.73 -29.06
C ASP A 198 2.05 3.74 -27.60
N CYS A 199 2.82 2.73 -27.16
CA CYS A 199 3.21 2.60 -25.74
C CYS A 199 4.69 2.34 -25.49
N LEU A 200 5.52 2.16 -26.53
CA LEU A 200 6.93 1.78 -26.37
C LEU A 200 7.85 2.82 -27.01
N VAL A 201 8.84 3.28 -26.27
CA VAL A 201 9.86 4.21 -26.75
C VAL A 201 11.24 3.56 -26.57
N LEU A 202 12.01 3.54 -27.66
CA LEU A 202 13.40 3.10 -27.69
C LEU A 202 14.31 4.31 -27.55
N HIS A 203 15.16 4.31 -26.54
CA HIS A 203 16.15 5.38 -26.33
C HIS A 203 17.54 4.93 -26.78
N VAL A 204 18.21 5.79 -27.54
CA VAL A 204 19.57 5.58 -28.03
C VAL A 204 20.49 6.61 -27.39
N GLY A 205 21.49 6.16 -26.64
CA GLY A 205 22.45 6.99 -25.94
C GLY A 205 23.52 6.16 -25.21
N VAL A 206 24.40 6.82 -24.46
CA VAL A 206 25.45 6.15 -23.66
C VAL A 206 24.86 5.16 -22.65
N PRO A 207 23.79 5.48 -21.89
CA PRO A 207 23.17 4.53 -20.97
C PRO A 207 22.64 3.27 -21.68
N CYS A 208 22.10 3.42 -22.89
CA CYS A 208 21.61 2.31 -23.71
C CYS A 208 22.76 1.37 -24.13
N ALA A 209 23.91 1.91 -24.54
CA ALA A 209 25.09 1.09 -24.88
C ALA A 209 25.63 0.32 -23.66
N LEU A 210 25.66 0.95 -22.49
CA LEU A 210 26.05 0.31 -21.23
C LEU A 210 25.07 -0.81 -20.84
N TYR A 211 23.77 -0.60 -21.04
CA TYR A 211 22.75 -1.61 -20.76
C TYR A 211 22.78 -2.78 -21.76
N LEU A 212 23.04 -2.51 -23.05
CA LEU A 212 23.26 -3.57 -24.05
C LEU A 212 24.51 -4.39 -23.71
N TYR A 213 25.57 -3.75 -23.22
CA TYR A 213 26.76 -4.45 -22.72
C TYR A 213 26.44 -5.30 -21.48
N LEU A 214 25.59 -4.80 -20.57
CA LEU A 214 25.07 -5.58 -19.45
C LEU A 214 24.31 -6.82 -19.93
N LEU A 215 23.38 -6.69 -20.89
CA LEU A 215 22.65 -7.83 -21.46
C LEU A 215 23.57 -8.82 -22.16
N TYR A 216 24.60 -8.33 -22.85
CA TYR A 216 25.65 -9.18 -23.42
C TYR A 216 26.37 -9.98 -22.33
N LEU A 217 26.78 -9.36 -21.22
CA LEU A 217 27.40 -10.08 -20.10
C LEU A 217 26.45 -11.10 -19.47
N CYS A 218 25.16 -10.78 -19.32
CA CYS A 218 24.13 -11.71 -18.84
C CYS A 218 24.01 -12.93 -19.77
N SER A 219 23.96 -12.74 -21.08
CA SER A 219 23.90 -13.85 -22.05
C SER A 219 25.17 -14.72 -22.02
N ARG A 220 26.34 -14.10 -21.82
CA ARG A 220 27.60 -14.82 -21.65
C ARG A 220 27.64 -15.63 -20.34
N MET A 221 27.09 -15.09 -19.26
CA MET A 221 26.94 -15.82 -17.98
C MET A 221 25.98 -17.00 -18.12
N ALA A 222 24.90 -16.85 -18.89
CA ALA A 222 23.94 -17.93 -19.14
C ALA A 222 24.54 -19.07 -19.96
N THR A 223 25.39 -18.75 -20.94
CA THR A 223 26.00 -19.73 -21.85
C THR A 223 27.30 -20.34 -21.31
N ALA A 224 27.89 -19.77 -20.25
CA ALA A 224 29.07 -20.29 -19.58
C ALA A 224 28.79 -21.67 -18.95
N GLY A 225 29.13 -22.75 -19.66
CA GLY A 225 28.90 -24.12 -19.20
C GLY A 225 27.51 -24.68 -19.54
N GLY A 226 26.88 -24.19 -20.61
CA GLY A 226 25.55 -24.65 -21.05
C GLY A 226 24.45 -24.32 -20.04
N ALA A 227 23.49 -25.23 -19.83
CA ALA A 227 22.39 -25.03 -18.88
C ALA A 227 22.85 -24.78 -17.43
N ARG A 228 24.09 -25.19 -17.08
CA ARG A 228 24.66 -24.97 -15.74
C ARG A 228 24.97 -23.50 -15.46
N GLY A 229 25.33 -22.73 -16.49
CA GLY A 229 25.63 -21.29 -16.37
C GLY A 229 24.43 -20.50 -15.86
N THR A 230 23.23 -20.83 -16.33
CA THR A 230 21.98 -20.16 -15.94
C THR A 230 21.73 -20.21 -14.44
N TYR A 231 21.80 -21.39 -13.82
CA TYR A 231 21.48 -21.51 -12.38
C TYR A 231 22.69 -21.31 -11.47
N CYS A 232 23.93 -21.56 -11.93
CA CYS A 232 25.14 -21.37 -11.10
C CYS A 232 25.72 -19.96 -11.16
N VAL A 233 25.50 -19.21 -12.25
CA VAL A 233 26.16 -17.92 -12.50
C VAL A 233 25.14 -16.79 -12.70
N LEU A 234 24.20 -16.95 -13.64
CA LEU A 234 23.24 -15.90 -13.96
C LEU A 234 22.25 -15.66 -12.81
N LEU A 235 21.67 -16.72 -12.24
CA LEU A 235 20.64 -16.57 -11.20
C LEU A 235 21.15 -15.89 -9.91
N PRO A 236 22.34 -16.23 -9.38
CA PRO A 236 22.95 -15.46 -8.28
C PRO A 236 23.27 -14.00 -8.66
N TYR A 237 23.66 -13.76 -9.92
CA TYR A 237 23.88 -12.39 -10.40
C TYR A 237 22.57 -11.58 -10.45
N LEU A 238 21.45 -12.18 -10.89
CA LEU A 238 20.14 -11.51 -10.92
C LEU A 238 19.70 -11.01 -9.55
N VAL A 239 20.06 -11.72 -8.47
CA VAL A 239 19.82 -11.25 -7.10
C VAL A 239 20.56 -9.94 -6.82
N CYS A 240 21.83 -9.86 -7.22
CA CYS A 240 22.62 -8.64 -7.10
C CYS A 240 22.06 -7.51 -7.97
N PHE A 241 21.69 -7.82 -9.22
CA PHE A 241 21.11 -6.87 -10.16
C PHE A 241 19.81 -6.25 -9.62
N ILE A 242 18.89 -7.07 -9.10
CA ILE A 242 17.61 -6.61 -8.56
C ILE A 242 17.80 -5.73 -7.32
N TRP A 243 18.70 -6.09 -6.39
CA TRP A 243 18.99 -5.22 -5.25
C TRP A 243 19.66 -3.91 -5.65
N CYS A 244 20.51 -3.94 -6.68
CA CYS A 244 21.15 -2.76 -7.22
C CYS A 244 20.13 -1.82 -7.89
N GLU A 245 19.28 -2.32 -8.78
CA GLU A 245 18.20 -1.52 -9.40
C GLU A 245 17.22 -1.00 -8.35
N LEU A 246 16.85 -1.84 -7.38
CA LEU A 246 15.97 -1.42 -6.29
C LEU A 246 16.62 -0.30 -5.45
N SER A 247 17.94 -0.34 -5.24
CA SER A 247 18.64 0.74 -4.53
C SER A 247 18.63 2.05 -5.31
N VAL A 248 18.85 2.01 -6.63
CA VAL A 248 18.82 3.21 -7.49
C VAL A 248 17.43 3.82 -7.52
N THR A 249 16.40 3.01 -7.75
CA THR A 249 15.00 3.47 -7.79
C THR A 249 14.53 4.06 -6.45
N LEU A 250 14.89 3.45 -5.32
CA LEU A 250 14.59 4.00 -4.00
C LEU A 250 15.37 5.28 -3.68
N LEU A 251 16.60 5.42 -4.20
CA LEU A 251 17.41 6.63 -4.04
C LEU A 251 16.85 7.81 -4.84
N GLN A 252 16.36 7.58 -6.06
CA GLN A 252 15.74 8.63 -6.90
C GLN A 252 14.50 9.24 -6.22
N GLU A 253 13.75 8.45 -5.45
CA GLU A 253 12.56 8.88 -4.72
C GLU A 253 12.85 9.35 -3.28
N SER A 254 14.12 9.36 -2.87
CA SER A 254 14.50 9.72 -1.51
C SER A 254 14.70 11.23 -1.33
N THR A 255 14.30 11.74 -0.17
CA THR A 255 14.55 13.14 0.20
C THR A 255 15.95 13.30 0.82
N ALA A 256 16.60 14.44 0.58
CA ALA A 256 17.90 14.74 1.17
C ALA A 256 17.89 14.71 2.72
N LEU A 257 16.79 15.17 3.34
CA LEU A 257 16.57 15.07 4.78
C LEU A 257 16.49 13.60 5.24
N GLY A 258 15.83 12.75 4.46
CA GLY A 258 15.76 11.31 4.70
C GLY A 258 17.15 10.67 4.68
N LEU A 259 17.97 10.99 3.68
CA LEU A 259 19.36 10.52 3.58
C LEU A 259 20.25 11.00 4.74
N MET A 260 20.11 12.25 5.17
CA MET A 260 20.84 12.74 6.35
C MET A 260 20.41 11.99 7.62
N ARG A 261 19.10 11.76 7.79
CA ARG A 261 18.58 11.01 8.93
C ARG A 261 19.10 9.59 8.96
N THR A 262 19.14 8.89 7.82
CA THR A 262 19.65 7.52 7.74
C THR A 262 21.14 7.50 8.05
N ALA A 263 21.93 8.40 7.44
CA ALA A 263 23.37 8.48 7.65
C ALA A 263 23.71 8.72 9.13
N VAL A 264 23.04 9.69 9.78
CA VAL A 264 23.22 9.96 11.21
C VAL A 264 22.72 8.78 12.04
N GLY A 265 21.57 8.21 11.72
CA GLY A 265 20.97 7.08 12.43
C GLY A 265 21.87 5.84 12.44
N TYR A 266 22.43 5.46 11.29
CA TYR A 266 23.35 4.32 11.17
C TYR A 266 24.69 4.59 11.85
N LEU A 267 25.23 5.81 11.73
CA LEU A 267 26.47 6.19 12.39
C LEU A 267 26.28 6.15 13.91
N LEU A 268 25.18 6.73 14.41
CA LEU A 268 24.82 6.69 15.83
C LEU A 268 24.51 5.26 16.29
N PHE A 269 23.87 4.41 15.49
CA PHE A 269 23.66 3.00 15.81
C PHE A 269 24.99 2.25 15.95
N PHE A 270 25.94 2.44 15.02
CA PHE A 270 27.23 1.76 15.05
C PHE A 270 28.09 2.18 16.26
N PHE A 271 28.00 3.44 16.71
CA PHE A 271 28.74 3.93 17.89
C PHE A 271 27.99 3.75 19.22
N ALA A 272 26.68 3.95 19.25
CA ALA A 272 25.88 3.92 20.48
C ALA A 272 25.62 2.50 20.99
N LEU A 273 25.44 1.50 20.11
CA LEU A 273 25.23 0.11 20.56
C LEU A 273 26.44 -0.47 21.32
N PRO A 274 27.68 -0.33 20.82
CA PRO A 274 28.87 -0.73 21.58
C PRO A 274 28.97 0.00 22.90
N VAL A 275 28.77 1.32 22.93
CA VAL A 275 28.84 2.13 24.16
C VAL A 275 27.75 1.75 25.16
N LEU A 276 26.52 1.52 24.70
CA LEU A 276 25.41 1.07 25.55
C LEU A 276 25.65 -0.34 26.09
N SER A 277 26.21 -1.25 25.28
CA SER A 277 26.56 -2.60 25.74
C SER A 277 27.69 -2.59 26.78
N LEU A 278 28.69 -1.72 26.59
CA LEU A 278 29.76 -1.45 27.56
C LEU A 278 29.22 -0.83 28.85
N ALA A 279 28.32 0.14 28.76
CA ALA A 279 27.69 0.77 29.92
C ALA A 279 26.83 -0.22 30.71
N LEU A 280 26.02 -1.04 30.02
CA LEU A 280 25.23 -2.11 30.65
C LEU A 280 26.12 -3.16 31.30
N ALA A 281 27.23 -3.56 30.65
CA ALA A 281 28.20 -4.49 31.23
C ALA A 281 28.88 -3.91 32.47
N ALA A 282 29.23 -2.61 32.46
CA ALA A 282 29.81 -1.92 33.61
C ALA A 282 28.82 -1.81 34.77
N VAL A 283 27.56 -1.45 34.51
CA VAL A 283 26.50 -1.41 35.53
C VAL A 283 26.27 -2.80 36.13
N MET A 284 26.23 -3.85 35.30
CA MET A 284 26.14 -5.23 35.77
C MET A 284 27.34 -5.62 36.64
N LEU A 285 28.56 -5.25 36.25
CA LEU A 285 29.78 -5.52 37.02
C LEU A 285 29.73 -4.81 38.39
N VAL A 286 29.34 -3.53 38.41
CA VAL A 286 29.17 -2.75 39.64
C VAL A 286 28.09 -3.36 40.53
N GLN A 287 26.96 -3.78 39.96
CA GLN A 287 25.92 -4.48 40.73
C GLN A 287 26.44 -5.80 41.30
N VAL A 288 27.19 -6.60 40.55
CA VAL A 288 27.79 -7.85 41.04
C VAL A 288 28.78 -7.59 42.18
N VAL A 289 29.61 -6.56 42.07
CA VAL A 289 30.56 -6.17 43.12
C VAL A 289 29.85 -5.63 44.36
N GLN A 290 28.83 -4.79 44.20
CA GLN A 290 28.00 -4.31 45.31
C GLN A 290 27.24 -5.45 45.99
N TRP A 291 26.75 -6.42 45.22
CA TRP A 291 26.10 -7.63 45.73
C TRP A 291 27.10 -8.50 46.51
N PHE A 292 28.32 -8.65 46.01
CA PHE A 292 29.39 -9.42 46.66
C PHE A 292 29.87 -8.79 47.98
N LEU A 293 29.93 -7.46 48.05
CA LEU A 293 30.35 -6.73 49.26
C LEU A 293 29.25 -6.66 50.33
N ALA A 294 27.97 -6.79 49.95
CA ALA A 294 26.83 -6.59 50.86
C ALA A 294 26.34 -7.85 51.59
N LEU A 295 26.93 -9.04 51.37
CA LEU A 295 26.34 -10.31 51.81
C LEU A 295 27.31 -11.21 52.60
N GLU A 296 26.98 -11.48 53.87
CA GLU A 296 27.55 -12.56 54.68
C GLU A 296 27.17 -13.95 54.14
N LEU A 297 28.10 -14.91 54.26
CA LEU A 297 28.12 -16.26 53.65
C LEU A 297 26.82 -17.08 53.75
N THR A 298 25.97 -16.83 54.75
CA THR A 298 24.72 -17.56 54.98
C THR A 298 23.58 -17.15 54.04
N LYS A 299 23.61 -15.91 53.53
CA LYS A 299 22.60 -15.44 52.56
C LYS A 299 22.90 -15.90 51.13
N MET A 300 24.16 -16.20 50.82
CA MET A 300 24.64 -16.73 49.52
C MET A 300 23.95 -18.06 49.15
N VAL A 301 23.82 -18.99 50.12
CA VAL A 301 23.19 -20.30 49.88
C VAL A 301 21.69 -20.15 49.62
N VAL A 302 21.02 -19.27 50.37
CA VAL A 302 19.57 -19.06 50.26
C VAL A 302 19.21 -18.34 48.95
N THR A 303 19.96 -17.31 48.55
CA THR A 303 19.72 -16.61 47.28
C THR A 303 20.10 -17.47 46.08
N VAL A 304 21.16 -18.29 46.16
CA VAL A 304 21.49 -19.24 45.09
C VAL A 304 20.40 -20.31 44.98
N CYS A 305 19.90 -20.88 46.07
CA CYS A 305 18.77 -21.82 46.01
C CYS A 305 17.49 -21.17 45.47
N VAL A 306 17.15 -19.95 45.89
CA VAL A 306 15.93 -19.24 45.47
C VAL A 306 16.04 -18.66 44.06
N CYS A 307 17.23 -18.42 43.51
CA CYS A 307 17.43 -17.99 42.11
C CYS A 307 17.65 -19.16 41.15
N VAL A 308 18.30 -20.25 41.59
CA VAL A 308 18.55 -21.43 40.75
C VAL A 308 17.28 -22.26 40.58
N LEU A 309 16.39 -22.32 41.59
CA LEU A 309 15.15 -23.10 41.49
C LEU A 309 14.16 -22.55 40.44
N PRO A 310 13.88 -21.23 40.35
CA PRO A 310 13.05 -20.64 39.29
C PRO A 310 13.75 -20.65 37.93
N VAL A 311 15.07 -20.54 37.87
CA VAL A 311 15.82 -20.60 36.60
C VAL A 311 15.85 -22.02 36.05
N LEU A 312 16.00 -23.05 36.90
CA LEU A 312 15.87 -24.45 36.50
C LEU A 312 14.42 -24.81 36.12
N LEU A 313 13.41 -24.31 36.87
CA LEU A 313 11.99 -24.46 36.52
C LEU A 313 11.63 -23.70 35.22
N HIS A 314 12.19 -22.51 35.02
CA HIS A 314 11.99 -21.74 33.79
C HIS A 314 12.71 -22.39 32.60
N TRP A 315 13.91 -22.95 32.80
CA TRP A 315 14.67 -23.67 31.78
C TRP A 315 14.00 -25.00 31.40
N TRP A 316 13.44 -25.72 32.39
CA TRP A 316 12.65 -26.94 32.20
C TRP A 316 11.33 -26.68 31.47
N THR A 317 10.65 -25.55 31.74
CA THR A 317 9.40 -25.17 31.04
C THR A 317 9.65 -24.53 29.66
N ARG A 318 10.74 -23.80 29.47
CA ARG A 318 11.16 -23.18 28.19
C ARG A 318 11.81 -24.15 27.20
N PHE A 319 12.25 -25.33 27.62
CA PHE A 319 12.73 -26.35 26.67
C PHE A 319 11.63 -26.83 25.70
N SER A 320 10.36 -26.49 25.97
CA SER A 320 9.25 -26.69 25.02
C SER A 320 9.04 -25.53 24.03
N VAL A 321 9.47 -24.29 24.33
CA VAL A 321 9.27 -23.11 23.46
C VAL A 321 10.47 -22.16 23.52
N SER A 322 11.49 -22.49 22.74
CA SER A 322 12.73 -21.72 22.63
C SER A 322 12.60 -20.57 21.61
N PRO A 323 13.21 -19.39 21.83
CA PRO A 323 13.43 -18.40 20.78
C PRO A 323 14.30 -18.96 19.64
N LEU A 324 15.09 -20.00 19.92
CA LEU A 324 15.73 -20.85 18.92
C LEU A 324 14.74 -21.60 18.04
N ALA A 325 13.54 -21.96 18.52
CA ALA A 325 12.48 -22.52 17.69
C ALA A 325 11.82 -21.46 16.80
N VAL A 326 11.77 -20.19 17.24
CA VAL A 326 11.34 -19.06 16.39
C VAL A 326 12.38 -18.78 15.30
N LEU A 327 13.68 -18.77 15.63
CA LEU A 327 14.78 -18.68 14.66
C LEU A 327 14.88 -19.91 13.74
N ARG A 328 14.59 -21.11 14.26
CA ARG A 328 14.55 -22.37 13.51
C ARG A 328 13.26 -22.50 12.67
N SER A 329 12.20 -21.80 13.05
CA SER A 329 10.96 -21.61 12.26
C SER A 329 11.20 -20.65 11.09
N LEU A 330 11.91 -19.53 11.32
CA LEU A 330 12.44 -18.65 10.27
C LEU A 330 13.36 -19.41 9.29
N ARG A 331 14.07 -20.44 9.76
CA ARG A 331 14.92 -21.32 8.94
C ARG A 331 14.13 -22.31 8.07
N ARG A 332 12.87 -22.62 8.39
CA ARG A 332 12.07 -23.60 7.63
C ARG A 332 11.40 -22.90 6.44
N SER A 333 11.51 -23.50 5.25
CA SER A 333 10.96 -23.00 3.99
C SER A 333 9.48 -22.51 4.07
N SER A 334 8.72 -23.00 5.06
CA SER A 334 7.32 -22.67 5.33
C SER A 334 6.99 -21.18 5.51
N VAL A 335 7.84 -20.35 6.13
CA VAL A 335 7.46 -18.95 6.43
C VAL A 335 7.39 -18.09 5.16
N VAL A 336 8.42 -18.16 4.32
CA VAL A 336 8.47 -17.45 3.03
C VAL A 336 7.34 -17.93 2.11
N LYS A 337 7.11 -19.25 2.05
CA LYS A 337 5.98 -19.86 1.33
C LYS A 337 4.65 -19.30 1.81
N LEU A 338 4.45 -19.23 3.14
CA LEU A 338 3.23 -18.70 3.74
C LEU A 338 3.05 -17.22 3.35
N ILE A 339 4.09 -16.38 3.50
CA ILE A 339 4.04 -14.97 3.10
C ILE A 339 3.66 -14.82 1.61
N LEU A 340 4.29 -15.58 0.71
CA LEU A 340 4.00 -15.54 -0.72
C LEU A 340 2.56 -15.99 -1.03
N VAL A 341 2.08 -17.05 -0.38
CA VAL A 341 0.70 -17.52 -0.52
C VAL A 341 -0.27 -16.43 -0.05
N TRP A 342 -0.03 -15.80 1.10
CA TRP A 342 -0.85 -14.69 1.60
C TRP A 342 -0.84 -13.48 0.66
N ILE A 343 0.32 -13.07 0.15
CA ILE A 343 0.41 -11.97 -0.82
C ILE A 343 -0.37 -12.31 -2.09
N SER A 344 -0.21 -13.53 -2.62
CA SER A 344 -0.93 -13.97 -3.82
C SER A 344 -2.44 -14.00 -3.60
N ALA A 345 -2.90 -14.50 -2.45
CA ALA A 345 -4.31 -14.51 -2.08
C ALA A 345 -4.86 -13.08 -1.91
N LEU A 346 -4.10 -12.19 -1.28
CA LEU A 346 -4.48 -10.78 -1.09
C LEU A 346 -4.59 -10.05 -2.43
N MET A 347 -3.63 -10.24 -3.34
CA MET A 347 -3.64 -9.67 -4.68
C MET A 347 -4.81 -10.20 -5.52
N LEU A 348 -5.08 -11.51 -5.48
CA LEU A 348 -6.22 -12.12 -6.17
C LEU A 348 -7.57 -11.64 -5.60
N PHE A 349 -7.68 -11.56 -4.27
CA PHE A 349 -8.88 -11.03 -3.61
C PHE A 349 -9.10 -9.57 -3.98
N SER A 350 -8.04 -8.76 -3.98
CA SER A 350 -8.09 -7.35 -4.37
C SER A 350 -8.47 -7.19 -5.82
N TRP A 351 -7.88 -7.99 -6.72
CA TRP A 351 -8.25 -8.01 -8.14
C TRP A 351 -9.72 -8.35 -8.35
N PHE A 352 -10.22 -9.39 -7.68
CA PHE A 352 -11.63 -9.80 -7.76
C PHE A 352 -12.56 -8.74 -7.17
N TYR A 353 -12.21 -8.18 -6.02
CA TYR A 353 -13.01 -7.15 -5.34
C TYR A 353 -13.05 -5.87 -6.16
N VAL A 354 -11.90 -5.38 -6.64
CA VAL A 354 -11.81 -4.17 -7.48
C VAL A 354 -12.57 -4.38 -8.78
N TYR A 355 -12.37 -5.50 -9.48
CA TYR A 355 -13.08 -5.81 -10.72
C TYR A 355 -14.61 -5.86 -10.54
N ARG A 356 -15.09 -6.31 -9.38
CA ARG A 356 -16.52 -6.35 -9.07
C ARG A 356 -17.06 -5.00 -8.57
N SER A 357 -16.23 -4.22 -7.88
CA SER A 357 -16.57 -2.91 -7.34
C SER A 357 -16.53 -1.81 -8.39
N GLU A 358 -15.80 -2.04 -9.49
CA GLU A 358 -15.80 -1.14 -10.63
C GLU A 358 -17.20 -1.14 -11.23
N GLY A 359 -17.93 -0.05 -10.97
CA GLY A 359 -19.20 0.23 -11.62
C GLY A 359 -19.03 0.40 -13.13
N MET A 360 -20.13 0.74 -13.80
CA MET A 360 -20.19 0.90 -15.25
C MET A 360 -19.08 1.83 -15.77
N LYS A 361 -18.45 1.47 -16.89
CA LYS A 361 -17.45 2.33 -17.56
C LYS A 361 -18.12 3.65 -17.93
N VAL A 362 -17.59 4.76 -17.45
CA VAL A 362 -18.09 6.09 -17.81
C VAL A 362 -17.65 6.40 -19.24
N TYR A 363 -18.62 6.63 -20.13
CA TYR A 363 -18.35 7.02 -21.51
C TYR A 363 -18.27 8.55 -21.62
N ASN A 364 -17.12 9.07 -22.06
CA ASN A 364 -16.97 10.46 -22.46
C ASN A 364 -17.83 10.71 -23.70
N SER A 365 -19.05 11.17 -23.45
CA SER A 365 -20.08 11.35 -24.46
C SER A 365 -20.36 12.82 -24.64
N THR A 366 -20.64 13.25 -25.87
CA THR A 366 -21.07 14.61 -26.20
C THR A 366 -22.57 14.82 -25.96
N LEU A 367 -23.23 13.93 -25.22
CA LEU A 367 -24.68 13.94 -25.02
C LEU A 367 -25.08 15.12 -24.14
N THR A 368 -25.95 15.98 -24.66
CA THR A 368 -26.51 17.10 -23.92
C THR A 368 -27.77 16.68 -23.16
N TRP A 369 -28.10 17.40 -22.08
CA TRP A 369 -29.33 17.12 -21.34
C TRP A 369 -30.60 17.30 -22.17
N GLN A 370 -30.60 18.24 -23.12
CA GLN A 370 -31.75 18.48 -23.99
C GLN A 370 -32.07 17.24 -24.83
N GLU A 371 -31.04 16.66 -25.47
CA GLU A 371 -31.17 15.43 -26.26
C GLU A 371 -31.65 14.25 -25.39
N TYR A 372 -31.11 14.12 -24.17
CA TYR A 372 -31.58 13.10 -23.22
C TYR A 372 -33.05 13.34 -22.81
N SER A 373 -33.42 14.56 -22.45
CA SER A 373 -34.76 14.90 -21.95
C SER A 373 -35.84 14.76 -23.02
N ASP A 374 -35.53 15.00 -24.28
CA ASP A 374 -36.50 14.78 -25.36
C ASP A 374 -36.76 13.28 -25.58
N LEU A 375 -35.74 12.43 -25.45
CA LEU A 375 -35.87 10.98 -25.64
C LEU A 375 -36.41 10.23 -24.40
N CYS A 376 -36.03 10.68 -23.20
CA CYS A 376 -36.24 9.96 -21.93
C CYS A 376 -37.10 10.73 -20.91
N GLY A 377 -37.50 11.96 -21.22
CA GLY A 377 -38.26 12.81 -20.31
C GLY A 377 -39.78 12.67 -20.42
N PRO A 378 -40.53 13.62 -19.85
CA PRO A 378 -41.99 13.57 -19.75
C PRO A 378 -42.74 13.51 -21.08
N ARG A 379 -42.12 13.96 -22.19
CA ARG A 379 -42.69 13.85 -23.54
C ARG A 379 -42.73 12.40 -24.00
N ALA A 380 -41.65 11.66 -23.78
CA ALA A 380 -41.55 10.26 -24.17
C ALA A 380 -42.56 9.36 -23.44
N TRP A 381 -42.95 9.69 -22.20
CA TRP A 381 -44.00 8.95 -21.46
C TRP A 381 -45.41 9.15 -22.01
N LYS A 382 -45.64 10.26 -22.71
CA LYS A 382 -46.94 10.55 -23.34
C LYS A 382 -47.07 9.82 -24.67
N GLU A 383 -45.97 9.70 -25.41
CA GLU A 383 -45.94 9.00 -26.70
C GLU A 383 -45.79 7.48 -26.54
N ARG A 384 -45.08 7.03 -25.51
CA ARG A 384 -44.81 5.61 -25.23
C ARG A 384 -45.02 5.31 -23.75
N ASN A 385 -45.41 4.08 -23.43
CA ASN A 385 -45.53 3.64 -22.03
C ASN A 385 -44.22 3.88 -21.26
N MET A 386 -44.32 4.33 -20.00
CA MET A 386 -43.18 4.64 -19.15
C MET A 386 -42.16 3.49 -19.05
N ALA A 387 -42.62 2.25 -18.90
CA ALA A 387 -41.74 1.07 -18.85
C ALA A 387 -40.97 0.88 -20.17
N HIS A 388 -41.59 1.17 -21.31
CA HIS A 388 -40.92 1.06 -22.61
C HIS A 388 -39.87 2.16 -22.79
N ALA A 389 -40.15 3.38 -22.31
CA ALA A 389 -39.17 4.46 -22.26
C ALA A 389 -37.99 4.10 -21.34
N GLN A 390 -38.23 3.49 -20.17
CA GLN A 390 -37.17 3.04 -19.26
C GLN A 390 -36.23 2.01 -19.91
N ILE A 391 -36.79 1.03 -20.63
CA ILE A 391 -36.00 0.02 -21.34
C ILE A 391 -35.13 0.69 -22.41
N LEU A 392 -35.69 1.59 -23.23
CA LEU A 392 -34.92 2.31 -24.24
C LEU A 392 -33.83 3.19 -23.63
N CYS A 393 -34.15 3.90 -22.56
CA CYS A 393 -33.23 4.82 -21.89
C CYS A 393 -32.15 4.10 -21.08
N SER A 394 -32.35 2.82 -20.74
CA SER A 394 -31.31 2.00 -20.09
C SER A 394 -30.05 1.84 -20.95
N HIS A 395 -30.17 1.96 -22.28
CA HIS A 395 -29.01 1.97 -23.19
C HIS A 395 -28.10 3.18 -23.02
N LEU A 396 -28.57 4.25 -22.38
CA LEU A 396 -27.78 5.45 -22.09
C LEU A 396 -27.11 5.40 -20.70
N GLU A 397 -27.19 4.27 -20.00
CA GLU A 397 -26.53 4.09 -18.70
C GLU A 397 -25.00 4.15 -18.83
N GLY A 398 -24.35 4.91 -17.95
CA GLY A 398 -22.90 5.17 -17.99
C GLY A 398 -22.47 6.34 -18.88
N HIS A 399 -23.38 6.96 -19.64
CA HIS A 399 -23.06 8.17 -20.39
C HIS A 399 -22.98 9.40 -19.48
N ARG A 400 -21.98 10.26 -19.74
CA ARG A 400 -21.81 11.55 -19.06
C ARG A 400 -22.66 12.61 -19.74
N VAL A 401 -23.43 13.36 -18.94
CA VAL A 401 -24.23 14.50 -19.39
C VAL A 401 -23.82 15.74 -18.62
N THR A 402 -23.81 16.87 -19.31
CA THR A 402 -23.55 18.20 -18.72
C THR A 402 -24.77 19.09 -18.90
N TRP A 403 -25.11 19.84 -17.86
CA TRP A 403 -26.21 20.81 -17.92
C TRP A 403 -26.10 21.89 -16.87
N GLU A 404 -26.89 22.93 -17.07
CA GLU A 404 -27.02 24.07 -16.18
C GLU A 404 -28.36 24.01 -15.47
N GLY A 405 -28.34 24.26 -14.17
CA GLY A 405 -29.51 24.23 -13.31
C GLY A 405 -29.51 25.38 -12.33
N ARG A 406 -30.70 25.77 -11.88
CA ARG A 406 -30.85 26.66 -10.73
C ARG A 406 -30.97 25.81 -9.48
N PHE A 407 -30.06 26.01 -8.54
CA PHE A 407 -30.05 25.31 -7.27
C PHE A 407 -31.31 25.68 -6.45
N LYS A 408 -32.11 24.69 -6.03
CA LYS A 408 -33.27 24.93 -5.15
C LYS A 408 -32.87 24.71 -3.69
N TYR A 409 -32.53 23.47 -3.35
CA TYR A 409 -32.07 23.10 -2.02
C TYR A 409 -31.23 21.82 -2.06
N VAL A 410 -30.50 21.58 -0.97
CA VAL A 410 -29.77 20.34 -0.71
C VAL A 410 -30.31 19.70 0.56
N ARG A 411 -30.44 18.37 0.55
CA ARG A 411 -30.79 17.58 1.73
C ARG A 411 -29.76 16.49 1.97
N VAL A 412 -29.54 16.14 3.22
CA VAL A 412 -28.75 14.96 3.59
C VAL A 412 -29.66 13.73 3.48
N THR A 413 -29.23 12.72 2.73
CA THR A 413 -29.98 11.45 2.58
C THR A 413 -29.48 10.37 3.50
N GLU A 414 -28.17 10.24 3.60
CA GLU A 414 -27.51 9.18 4.33
C GLU A 414 -26.31 9.76 5.07
N ILE A 415 -26.15 9.34 6.33
CA ILE A 415 -25.00 9.69 7.17
C ILE A 415 -24.37 8.38 7.59
N GLU A 416 -23.17 8.12 7.09
CA GLU A 416 -22.37 6.96 7.47
C GLU A 416 -21.29 7.41 8.45
N ASN A 417 -21.22 6.80 9.62
CA ASN A 417 -20.13 7.05 10.58
C ASN A 417 -19.63 5.72 11.13
N GLY A 418 -18.58 5.20 10.50
CA GLY A 418 -17.93 3.96 10.90
C GLY A 418 -17.44 3.99 12.34
N VAL A 419 -16.83 5.11 12.76
CA VAL A 419 -16.29 5.32 14.13
C VAL A 419 -17.40 5.22 15.18
N GLN A 420 -18.53 5.87 14.96
CA GLN A 420 -19.68 5.82 15.86
C GLN A 420 -20.28 4.41 15.93
N ALA A 421 -20.30 3.67 14.82
CA ALA A 421 -20.74 2.27 14.81
C ALA A 421 -19.83 1.38 15.67
N VAL A 422 -18.49 1.59 15.65
CA VAL A 422 -17.54 0.90 16.55
C VAL A 422 -17.86 1.19 18.01
N ILE A 423 -18.01 2.46 18.33
CA ILE A 423 -18.15 2.92 19.71
C ILE A 423 -19.44 2.38 20.30
N ASN A 424 -20.51 2.29 19.50
CA ASN A 424 -21.79 1.73 19.93
C ASN A 424 -21.75 0.21 20.21
N LEU A 425 -20.74 -0.51 19.73
CA LEU A 425 -20.54 -1.94 20.03
C LEU A 425 -19.85 -2.15 21.40
N LEU A 426 -19.13 -1.15 21.91
CA LEU A 426 -18.38 -1.24 23.16
C LEU A 426 -19.30 -1.08 24.38
N PRO A 427 -18.95 -1.64 25.55
CA PRO A 427 -19.65 -1.35 26.80
C PRO A 427 -19.65 0.15 27.11
N VAL A 428 -20.74 0.66 27.68
CA VAL A 428 -21.02 2.11 27.84
C VAL A 428 -19.84 2.91 28.41
N PHE A 429 -19.16 2.40 29.44
CA PHE A 429 -18.01 3.08 30.04
C PHE A 429 -16.82 3.23 29.08
N VAL A 430 -16.47 2.16 28.35
CA VAL A 430 -15.39 2.19 27.36
C VAL A 430 -15.81 3.03 26.16
N ALA A 431 -17.07 2.90 25.73
CA ALA A 431 -17.63 3.66 24.63
C ALA A 431 -17.56 5.17 24.85
N ASP A 432 -17.96 5.67 26.03
CA ASP A 432 -17.91 7.10 26.35
C ASP A 432 -16.48 7.62 26.48
N TRP A 433 -15.56 6.83 27.04
CA TRP A 433 -14.14 7.18 27.10
C TRP A 433 -13.53 7.29 25.69
N VAL A 434 -13.74 6.29 24.83
CA VAL A 434 -13.25 6.30 23.43
C VAL A 434 -13.89 7.44 22.64
N ARG A 435 -15.18 7.72 22.86
CA ARG A 435 -15.91 8.82 22.21
C ARG A 435 -15.32 10.18 22.55
N CYS A 436 -14.84 10.39 23.78
CA CYS A 436 -14.16 11.62 24.16
C CYS A 436 -12.68 11.65 23.74
N LEU A 437 -12.01 10.50 23.67
CA LEU A 437 -10.61 10.42 23.24
C LEU A 437 -10.44 10.79 21.75
N TYR A 438 -11.33 10.28 20.90
CA TYR A 438 -11.26 10.51 19.44
C TYR A 438 -12.28 11.54 18.93
N GLY A 439 -13.24 11.93 19.75
CA GLY A 439 -14.27 12.89 19.39
C GLY A 439 -13.96 14.30 19.90
N GLU A 440 -14.98 15.14 19.83
CA GLU A 440 -14.98 16.52 20.28
C GLU A 440 -16.06 16.70 21.34
N GLU A 441 -15.80 17.54 22.34
CA GLU A 441 -16.81 17.90 23.33
C GLU A 441 -17.80 18.91 22.74
N TYR A 442 -19.09 18.83 23.10
CA TYR A 442 -20.02 19.87 22.68
C TYR A 442 -19.64 21.21 23.35
N PRO A 443 -19.63 22.33 22.62
CA PRO A 443 -19.29 23.62 23.19
C PRO A 443 -20.32 24.05 24.25
N ALA A 444 -19.86 24.79 25.27
CA ALA A 444 -20.72 25.41 26.27
C ALA A 444 -21.37 26.69 25.73
N CYS A 445 -22.59 27.00 26.18
CA CYS A 445 -23.34 28.16 25.70
C CYS A 445 -22.93 29.32 26.59
N GLU A 446 -21.97 30.12 26.16
CA GLU A 446 -21.65 31.36 26.86
C GLU A 446 -22.68 32.44 26.51
N GLU A 447 -23.37 32.95 27.53
CA GLU A 447 -24.36 34.02 27.40
C GLU A 447 -23.75 35.41 27.06
N THR A 448 -22.42 35.50 26.97
CA THR A 448 -21.70 36.80 27.00
C THR A 448 -21.15 37.23 25.62
N GLN A 449 -21.38 36.45 24.55
CA GLN A 449 -20.89 36.80 23.21
C GLN A 449 -21.97 37.57 22.40
N PRO A 450 -21.67 38.74 21.81
CA PRO A 450 -22.61 39.47 20.96
C PRO A 450 -22.70 38.81 19.58
N GLY A 451 -23.50 37.75 19.48
CA GLY A 451 -23.79 37.03 18.23
C GLY A 451 -24.83 35.93 18.47
N PRO A 452 -25.49 35.40 17.42
CA PRO A 452 -26.34 34.22 17.58
C PRO A 452 -25.50 33.08 18.16
N ALA A 453 -25.92 32.53 19.31
CA ALA A 453 -25.23 31.42 19.96
C ALA A 453 -25.03 30.25 18.99
N GLU A 454 -23.86 29.61 19.02
CA GLU A 454 -23.59 28.46 18.16
C GLU A 454 -24.68 27.39 18.37
N PRO A 455 -25.38 26.96 17.30
CA PRO A 455 -26.50 26.02 17.42
C PRO A 455 -26.04 24.65 17.97
N LEU A 456 -24.74 24.36 17.89
CA LEU A 456 -24.13 23.14 18.40
C LEU A 456 -24.19 23.05 19.92
N CYS A 457 -24.13 24.17 20.64
CA CYS A 457 -24.24 24.14 22.08
C CYS A 457 -25.67 23.78 22.55
N GLN A 458 -26.69 24.32 21.89
CA GLN A 458 -28.09 24.03 22.24
C GLN A 458 -28.40 22.52 22.14
N LEU A 459 -27.72 21.83 21.22
CA LEU A 459 -27.82 20.37 21.07
C LEU A 459 -27.27 19.60 22.27
N LYS A 460 -26.33 20.15 23.06
CA LYS A 460 -25.77 19.47 24.24
C LYS A 460 -26.84 19.19 25.30
N ALA A 461 -27.81 20.08 25.45
CA ALA A 461 -28.94 19.92 26.38
C ALA A 461 -29.83 18.73 26.01
N LEU A 462 -29.87 18.37 24.72
CA LEU A 462 -30.64 17.23 24.20
C LEU A 462 -29.79 15.96 24.09
N ALA A 463 -28.47 16.10 23.93
CA ALA A 463 -27.55 14.99 23.75
C ALA A 463 -27.18 14.32 25.09
N LYS A 464 -27.37 12.99 25.16
CA LYS A 464 -27.03 12.18 26.35
C LYS A 464 -25.53 12.09 26.62
N HIS A 465 -24.70 12.12 25.58
CA HIS A 465 -23.24 12.00 25.70
C HIS A 465 -22.57 13.37 25.82
N LYS A 466 -21.42 13.42 26.51
CA LYS A 466 -20.61 14.66 26.64
C LYS A 466 -19.83 15.01 25.38
N CYS A 467 -19.31 14.00 24.69
CA CYS A 467 -18.53 14.16 23.45
C CYS A 467 -19.23 13.52 22.26
N HIS A 468 -18.86 13.92 21.05
CA HIS A 468 -19.36 13.40 19.79
C HIS A 468 -18.23 13.11 18.79
N VAL A 469 -18.40 12.10 17.94
CA VAL A 469 -17.42 11.74 16.88
C VAL A 469 -17.92 12.16 15.49
N LYS A 470 -18.71 13.23 15.43
CA LYS A 470 -19.36 13.74 14.21
C LYS A 470 -18.40 14.26 13.15
N ARG A 471 -17.15 14.53 13.52
CA ARG A 471 -16.06 14.83 12.59
C ARG A 471 -15.84 13.71 11.54
N PHE A 472 -16.12 12.46 11.89
CA PHE A 472 -16.00 11.30 11.00
C PHE A 472 -17.30 10.96 10.25
N ASP A 473 -18.31 11.83 10.28
CA ASP A 473 -19.53 11.63 9.48
C ASP A 473 -19.21 11.80 7.98
N TYR A 474 -19.58 10.78 7.20
CA TYR A 474 -19.59 10.80 5.75
C TYR A 474 -21.03 11.05 5.27
N TYR A 475 -21.26 12.16 4.59
CA TYR A 475 -22.59 12.58 4.15
C TYR A 475 -22.82 12.21 2.68
N LYS A 476 -23.99 11.64 2.39
CA LYS A 476 -24.55 11.62 1.03
C LYS A 476 -25.64 12.66 0.95
N PHE A 477 -25.59 13.46 -0.10
CA PHE A 477 -26.54 14.54 -0.33
C PHE A 477 -27.46 14.18 -1.49
N GLU A 478 -28.70 14.68 -1.40
CA GLU A 478 -29.56 14.86 -2.56
C GLU A 478 -29.71 16.33 -2.84
N VAL A 479 -29.39 16.72 -4.06
CA VAL A 479 -29.48 18.09 -4.54
C VAL A 479 -30.64 18.18 -5.50
N THR A 480 -31.59 19.07 -5.21
CA THR A 480 -32.73 19.33 -6.06
C THR A 480 -32.49 20.58 -6.87
N MET A 481 -32.63 20.48 -8.19
CA MET A 481 -32.37 21.57 -9.11
C MET A 481 -33.55 21.81 -10.04
N GLY A 482 -33.83 23.10 -10.26
CA GLY A 482 -34.80 23.55 -11.24
C GLY A 482 -34.15 23.78 -12.60
N MET A 483 -34.90 23.47 -13.66
CA MET A 483 -34.46 23.68 -15.04
C MET A 483 -34.38 25.18 -15.38
N PRO A 484 -33.34 25.67 -16.06
CA PRO A 484 -33.32 27.02 -16.61
C PRO A 484 -34.18 27.06 -17.87
N GLN A 485 -35.51 27.15 -17.72
CA GLN A 485 -36.38 27.36 -18.87
C GLN A 485 -36.29 28.82 -19.31
N LYS A 486 -35.94 29.07 -20.59
CA LYS A 486 -36.28 30.32 -21.27
C LYS A 486 -37.77 30.25 -21.61
N GLY A 487 -38.61 30.80 -20.73
CA GLY A 487 -40.03 30.95 -21.00
C GLY A 487 -40.25 31.79 -22.25
N ARG A 488 -41.16 31.35 -23.14
CA ARG A 488 -41.53 32.06 -24.38
C ARG A 488 -42.19 33.42 -24.10
N ASN A 489 -42.62 33.67 -22.86
CA ASN A 489 -43.28 34.90 -22.39
C ASN A 489 -42.66 35.51 -21.10
N GLY A 490 -41.36 35.31 -20.82
CA GLY A 490 -40.67 36.02 -19.73
C GLY A 490 -41.10 35.71 -18.27
N ALA A 491 -42.26 35.08 -18.05
CA ALA A 491 -42.64 34.53 -16.77
C ALA A 491 -41.90 33.21 -16.54
N GLN A 492 -41.11 33.19 -15.49
CA GLN A 492 -40.22 32.10 -15.14
C GLN A 492 -40.93 31.27 -14.06
N ASP A 493 -41.51 30.13 -14.43
CA ASP A 493 -42.16 29.22 -13.47
C ASP A 493 -41.08 28.51 -12.64
N PHE A 494 -40.74 29.09 -11.48
CA PHE A 494 -39.76 28.54 -10.55
C PHE A 494 -40.28 27.32 -9.77
N ASP A 495 -41.60 27.14 -9.68
CA ASP A 495 -42.25 26.25 -8.70
C ASP A 495 -42.85 24.95 -9.25
N ASP A 496 -42.65 24.63 -10.53
CA ASP A 496 -43.08 23.35 -11.08
C ASP A 496 -42.21 22.18 -10.56
N ALA A 497 -42.58 21.63 -9.41
CA ALA A 497 -41.89 20.49 -8.78
C ALA A 497 -41.76 19.27 -9.72
N THR A 498 -42.65 19.13 -10.70
CA THR A 498 -42.63 18.04 -11.69
C THR A 498 -41.48 18.13 -12.71
N LYS A 499 -40.80 19.28 -12.78
CA LYS A 499 -39.64 19.52 -13.66
C LYS A 499 -38.32 19.50 -12.88
N ASP A 500 -38.37 19.26 -11.57
CA ASP A 500 -37.19 19.23 -10.73
C ASP A 500 -36.44 17.92 -10.91
N ILE A 501 -35.11 18.03 -10.92
CA ILE A 501 -34.23 16.88 -11.05
C ILE A 501 -33.44 16.74 -9.76
N VAL A 502 -33.33 15.49 -9.32
CA VAL A 502 -32.66 15.13 -8.08
C VAL A 502 -31.33 14.47 -8.40
N LEU A 503 -30.26 15.00 -7.83
CA LEU A 503 -28.91 14.49 -7.99
C LEU A 503 -28.41 13.94 -6.66
N ARG A 504 -27.80 12.76 -6.68
CA ARG A 504 -27.06 12.22 -5.54
C ARG A 504 -25.62 12.72 -5.59
N ALA A 505 -25.15 13.34 -4.52
CA ALA A 505 -23.78 13.85 -4.41
C ALA A 505 -23.06 13.22 -3.22
N SER A 506 -21.76 12.96 -3.39
CA SER A 506 -20.88 12.43 -2.35
C SER A 506 -20.41 13.52 -1.37
N ASN A 507 -19.76 13.09 -0.29
CA ASN A 507 -19.29 13.96 0.79
C ASN A 507 -18.25 15.00 0.33
N GLU A 508 -17.53 14.75 -0.77
CA GLU A 508 -16.52 15.65 -1.32
C GLU A 508 -17.12 17.03 -1.69
N PHE A 509 -18.37 17.05 -2.12
CA PHE A 509 -19.09 18.27 -2.45
C PHE A 509 -19.66 19.00 -1.23
N ARG A 510 -19.52 18.46 -0.01
CA ARG A 510 -20.11 19.00 1.23
C ARG A 510 -19.87 20.49 1.40
N ARG A 511 -18.62 20.93 1.25
CA ARG A 511 -18.24 22.34 1.49
C ARG A 511 -18.95 23.30 0.54
N VAL A 512 -19.09 22.92 -0.74
CA VAL A 512 -19.74 23.77 -1.74
C VAL A 512 -21.25 23.67 -1.64
N LEU A 513 -21.81 22.47 -1.50
CA LEU A 513 -23.26 22.28 -1.40
C LEU A 513 -23.88 23.02 -0.20
N LEU A 514 -23.19 23.05 0.95
CA LEU A 514 -23.64 23.79 2.13
C LEU A 514 -23.49 25.31 1.99
N ALA A 515 -22.64 25.78 1.08
CA ALA A 515 -22.39 27.20 0.82
C ALA A 515 -23.21 27.77 -0.35
N LEU A 516 -23.95 26.94 -1.08
CA LEU A 516 -24.81 27.35 -2.19
C LEU A 516 -26.12 27.94 -1.68
N SER A 517 -26.47 29.11 -2.20
CA SER A 517 -27.77 29.76 -1.97
C SER A 517 -28.82 29.31 -2.99
N SER A 518 -30.09 29.25 -2.56
CA SER A 518 -31.23 29.02 -3.46
C SER A 518 -31.26 30.07 -4.59
N GLY A 519 -31.40 29.62 -5.83
CA GLY A 519 -31.44 30.47 -7.03
C GLY A 519 -30.10 30.64 -7.76
N SER A 520 -28.97 30.20 -7.18
CA SER A 520 -27.67 30.22 -7.86
C SER A 520 -27.66 29.31 -9.09
N VAL A 521 -27.04 29.77 -10.19
CA VAL A 521 -26.86 28.97 -11.41
C VAL A 521 -25.56 28.19 -11.31
N VAL A 522 -25.70 26.88 -11.45
CA VAL A 522 -24.60 25.92 -11.34
C VAL A 522 -24.60 25.06 -12.59
N GLU A 523 -23.41 24.88 -13.16
CA GLU A 523 -23.14 23.89 -14.21
C GLU A 523 -22.65 22.62 -13.54
N PHE A 524 -23.18 21.49 -13.95
CA PHE A 524 -22.79 20.23 -13.34
C PHE A 524 -22.77 19.13 -14.37
N SER A 525 -22.03 18.11 -13.99
CA SER A 525 -21.81 16.94 -14.80
C SER A 525 -22.20 15.72 -14.02
N THR A 526 -23.09 14.94 -14.62
CA THR A 526 -23.67 13.76 -14.00
C THR A 526 -23.45 12.55 -14.89
N VAL A 527 -23.37 11.37 -14.29
CA VAL A 527 -23.45 10.12 -15.02
C VAL A 527 -24.87 9.59 -14.90
N LEU A 528 -25.40 9.15 -16.03
CA LEU A 528 -26.71 8.53 -16.11
C LEU A 528 -26.63 7.13 -15.48
N GLU A 529 -27.15 6.97 -14.27
CA GLU A 529 -27.18 5.69 -13.54
C GLU A 529 -28.58 5.41 -12.98
N GLY A 530 -28.95 4.13 -12.90
CA GLY A 530 -30.19 3.70 -12.22
C GLY A 530 -31.44 3.76 -13.10
N ARG A 531 -32.57 4.18 -12.53
CA ARG A 531 -33.90 4.11 -13.19
C ARG A 531 -34.10 5.26 -14.18
N LEU A 532 -33.32 5.25 -15.26
CA LEU A 532 -33.39 6.21 -16.37
C LEU A 532 -34.79 6.19 -17.00
N GLY A 533 -35.31 7.37 -17.38
CA GLY A 533 -36.66 7.49 -17.93
C GLY A 533 -37.79 7.32 -16.91
N SER A 534 -37.49 7.32 -15.61
CA SER A 534 -38.50 7.38 -14.55
C SER A 534 -38.96 8.82 -14.24
N LYS A 535 -40.05 8.97 -13.47
CA LYS A 535 -40.61 10.28 -13.09
C LYS A 535 -39.62 11.13 -12.28
N TRP A 536 -38.76 10.47 -11.52
CA TRP A 536 -37.77 11.09 -10.63
C TRP A 536 -36.45 10.35 -10.80
N PRO A 537 -35.72 10.59 -11.90
CA PRO A 537 -34.45 9.94 -12.10
C PRO A 537 -33.44 10.51 -11.09
N VAL A 538 -32.70 9.61 -10.45
CA VAL A 538 -31.65 9.98 -9.50
C VAL A 538 -30.32 9.80 -10.22
N PHE A 539 -29.63 10.90 -10.52
CA PHE A 539 -28.34 10.85 -11.19
C PHE A 539 -27.19 11.07 -10.21
N GLU A 540 -26.04 10.47 -10.46
CA GLU A 540 -24.87 10.71 -9.65
C GLU A 540 -24.10 11.96 -10.12
N LEU A 541 -23.83 12.89 -9.20
CA LEU A 541 -23.05 14.09 -9.44
C LEU A 541 -21.55 13.74 -9.50
N LYS A 542 -20.90 14.03 -10.64
CA LYS A 542 -19.46 13.86 -10.84
C LYS A 542 -18.67 15.15 -10.84
N ALA A 543 -19.26 16.26 -11.27
CA ALA A 543 -18.58 17.55 -11.21
C ALA A 543 -19.57 18.69 -11.03
N LEU A 544 -19.12 19.74 -10.37
CA LEU A 544 -19.90 20.94 -10.09
C LEU A 544 -19.03 22.17 -10.36
N ARG A 545 -19.57 23.10 -11.13
CA ARG A 545 -18.97 24.40 -11.44
C ARG A 545 -19.98 25.49 -11.18
N CYS A 546 -19.62 26.41 -10.29
CA CYS A 546 -20.44 27.57 -10.02
C CYS A 546 -20.34 28.60 -11.16
N LYS A 547 -21.48 29.14 -11.62
CA LYS A 547 -21.51 30.26 -12.58
C LYS A 547 -21.91 31.59 -11.93
N THR A 548 -22.95 31.60 -11.10
CA THR A 548 -23.49 32.84 -10.47
C THR A 548 -23.71 32.68 -8.96
N CYS A 549 -22.75 32.11 -8.23
CA CYS A 549 -22.82 32.04 -6.76
C CYS A 549 -22.19 33.29 -6.15
N ALA A 550 -22.85 33.85 -5.14
CA ALA A 550 -22.44 35.09 -4.48
C ALA A 550 -21.45 34.88 -3.31
N SER A 551 -21.12 33.63 -2.95
CA SER A 551 -20.36 33.32 -1.74
C SER A 551 -18.84 33.25 -1.99
N PRO A 552 -18.02 33.93 -1.16
CA PRO A 552 -16.55 33.97 -1.31
C PRO A 552 -15.85 32.63 -0.97
N LEU A 553 -16.59 31.68 -0.38
CA LEU A 553 -16.09 30.37 0.06
C LEU A 553 -16.21 29.28 -1.02
N VAL A 554 -16.86 29.57 -2.15
CA VAL A 554 -17.01 28.63 -3.26
C VAL A 554 -15.91 28.90 -4.27
N PRO A 555 -14.94 27.98 -4.47
CA PRO A 555 -13.96 28.16 -5.52
C PRO A 555 -14.67 28.23 -6.88
N ILE A 556 -14.33 29.24 -7.68
CA ILE A 556 -14.83 29.39 -9.06
C ILE A 556 -14.36 28.21 -9.94
N GLN A 557 -13.33 27.48 -9.48
CA GLN A 557 -12.84 26.26 -10.11
C GLN A 557 -13.85 25.11 -10.04
N ARG A 558 -13.86 24.31 -11.12
CA ARG A 558 -14.66 23.11 -11.25
C ARG A 558 -14.25 22.10 -10.18
N GLN A 559 -15.16 21.76 -9.29
CA GLN A 559 -14.99 20.64 -8.37
C GLN A 559 -15.36 19.36 -9.09
N VAL A 560 -14.53 18.34 -8.96
CA VAL A 560 -14.71 17.03 -9.58
C VAL A 560 -14.67 15.99 -8.47
N LYS A 561 -15.52 14.98 -8.59
CA LYS A 561 -15.48 13.78 -7.76
C LYS A 561 -14.14 13.10 -7.98
N ILE A 562 -13.42 12.80 -6.92
CA ILE A 562 -12.18 12.06 -6.96
C ILE A 562 -12.53 10.62 -7.32
N GLU A 563 -12.28 10.24 -8.58
CA GLU A 563 -12.42 8.86 -9.04
C GLU A 563 -11.02 8.26 -9.16
N GLN A 564 -10.83 7.10 -8.53
CA GLN A 564 -9.55 6.41 -8.55
C GLN A 564 -9.53 5.45 -9.74
N ASP A 565 -8.82 5.85 -10.81
CA ASP A 565 -8.69 5.07 -12.04
C ASP A 565 -7.78 3.85 -11.83
N TRP A 566 -8.33 2.76 -11.30
CA TRP A 566 -7.52 1.56 -11.00
C TRP A 566 -6.90 0.94 -12.25
N ARG A 567 -7.57 1.01 -13.41
CA ARG A 567 -7.02 0.50 -14.68
C ARG A 567 -5.81 1.30 -15.13
N GLY A 568 -5.87 2.62 -14.94
CA GLY A 568 -4.74 3.52 -15.14
C GLY A 568 -3.60 3.13 -14.21
N ASN A 569 -3.88 3.02 -12.90
CA ASN A 569 -2.87 2.64 -11.90
C ASN A 569 -2.26 1.25 -12.16
N ALA A 570 -3.05 0.26 -12.58
CA ALA A 570 -2.56 -1.07 -12.93
C ALA A 570 -1.67 -1.03 -14.18
N ARG A 571 -2.09 -0.32 -15.24
CA ARG A 571 -1.25 -0.11 -16.44
C ARG A 571 0.05 0.60 -16.09
N ASN A 572 -0.01 1.64 -15.26
CA ASN A 572 1.16 2.35 -14.76
C ASN A 572 2.08 1.42 -13.96
N ALA A 573 1.52 0.52 -13.14
CA ALA A 573 2.31 -0.46 -12.40
C ALA A 573 3.03 -1.47 -13.31
N PHE A 574 2.35 -1.96 -14.36
CA PHE A 574 2.98 -2.83 -15.35
C PHE A 574 4.02 -2.09 -16.20
N ALA A 575 3.75 -0.84 -16.59
CA ALA A 575 4.71 0.00 -17.30
C ALA A 575 5.95 0.28 -16.44
N PHE A 576 5.76 0.58 -15.15
CA PHE A 576 6.85 0.72 -14.20
C PHE A 576 7.66 -0.58 -14.06
N ALA A 577 7.01 -1.75 -13.95
CA ALA A 577 7.71 -3.03 -13.89
C ALA A 577 8.50 -3.35 -15.16
N PHE A 578 7.99 -2.94 -16.32
CA PHE A 578 8.71 -3.02 -17.60
C PHE A 578 9.92 -2.08 -17.60
N ASN A 579 9.73 -0.82 -17.20
CA ASN A 579 10.81 0.17 -17.13
C ASN A 579 11.90 -0.25 -16.15
N PHE A 580 11.55 -0.82 -15.00
CA PHE A 580 12.49 -1.36 -14.02
C PHE A 580 13.45 -2.40 -14.61
N LEU A 581 13.03 -3.17 -15.63
CA LEU A 581 13.82 -4.25 -16.23
C LEU A 581 14.42 -3.90 -17.60
N PHE A 582 13.95 -2.87 -18.29
CA PHE A 582 14.37 -2.58 -19.66
C PHE A 582 14.85 -1.15 -19.89
N HIS A 583 14.62 -0.24 -18.95
CA HIS A 583 15.22 1.08 -18.97
C HIS A 583 16.73 0.96 -18.74
N PRO A 584 17.60 1.70 -19.45
CA PRO A 584 17.34 2.82 -20.36
C PRO A 584 17.20 2.46 -21.85
N VAL A 585 17.06 1.19 -22.23
CA VAL A 585 16.95 0.79 -23.65
C VAL A 585 15.52 0.98 -24.16
N LEU A 586 14.55 0.38 -23.47
CA LEU A 586 13.13 0.48 -23.79
C LEU A 586 12.40 1.05 -22.58
N SER A 587 11.52 2.01 -22.84
CA SER A 587 10.55 2.51 -21.88
C SER A 587 9.14 2.26 -22.38
N ALA A 588 8.25 1.90 -21.47
CA ALA A 588 6.82 1.88 -21.66
C ALA A 588 6.24 3.20 -21.13
N GLU A 589 5.59 3.96 -22.01
CA GLU A 589 4.82 5.15 -21.67
C GLU A 589 3.33 4.82 -21.67
N VAL A 590 2.59 5.36 -20.70
CA VAL A 590 1.13 5.23 -20.62
C VAL A 590 0.55 6.62 -20.82
N ASP A 591 -0.41 6.77 -21.73
CA ASP A 591 -1.03 8.03 -22.23
C ASP A 591 -1.65 8.98 -21.18
N GLY A 592 -1.41 8.79 -19.88
CA GLY A 592 -1.97 9.62 -18.80
C GLY A 592 -1.03 10.68 -18.20
N THR A 593 0.28 10.64 -18.47
CA THR A 593 1.26 11.51 -17.77
C THR A 593 1.54 12.86 -18.43
N VAL A 594 0.99 13.13 -19.62
CA VAL A 594 1.20 14.42 -20.31
C VAL A 594 0.36 15.56 -19.71
N ALA A 595 -0.68 15.27 -18.92
CA ALA A 595 -1.61 16.31 -18.44
C ALA A 595 -1.27 16.95 -17.08
N THR A 596 -0.23 16.50 -16.36
CA THR A 596 0.06 17.01 -14.99
C THR A 596 1.41 17.72 -14.83
N THR A 597 2.28 17.72 -15.84
CA THR A 597 3.57 18.43 -15.79
C THR A 597 3.57 19.81 -16.46
N GLU A 598 2.47 20.25 -17.07
CA GLU A 598 2.36 21.60 -17.66
C GLU A 598 1.57 22.62 -16.81
N VAL A 599 1.14 22.27 -15.59
CA VAL A 599 0.49 23.22 -14.66
C VAL A 599 1.26 23.29 -13.34
N SER A 600 2.53 23.65 -13.44
CA SER A 600 3.32 24.20 -12.34
C SER A 600 4.39 25.12 -12.91
N VAL A 601 3.94 26.28 -13.39
CA VAL A 601 4.67 27.55 -13.39
C VAL A 601 3.73 28.61 -12.82
#